data_AF-A0AAE2DX55-F1
#
_entry.id   AF-A0AAE2DX55-F1
#
_cell.length_a   1.000
_cell.length_b   1.000
_cell.length_c   1.000
_cell.angle_alpha   90.00
_cell.angle_beta   90.00
_cell.angle_gamma   90.00
#
_symmetry.space_group_name_H-M   'P 1'
#
loop_
_entity.id
_entity.type
_entity.pdbx_description
1 polymer ?
#
loop_
_entity_poly.entity_id
_entity_poly.type
_entity_poly.pdbx_seq_one_letter_code
_entity_poly.pdbx_strand_id
1 'polypeptide(L)'
;MTTLKKKWLVPISLLLVFIALLVYCLNAMLDYPASTTTASPSGRYTIENVRVGRIFMLGGMAYLRVIDSKEPEKVYRTPLYDTQSLDMRTFEDDAEVGITWISFEKKDKAFVISMPQWEESWLNIFISNTPYEILEN
;
A
#
# COMPACT_ATOMS: atom_id res chain seq x y z
N MET A 1 29.41 -28.32 -26.74
CA MET A 1 29.09 -27.10 -25.94
C MET A 1 27.62 -26.68 -26.11
N THR A 2 26.67 -27.61 -26.06
CA THR A 2 25.24 -27.38 -26.42
C THR A 2 24.26 -27.79 -25.30
N THR A 3 24.63 -28.74 -24.46
CA THR A 3 23.81 -29.21 -23.33
C THR A 3 23.79 -28.23 -22.16
N LEU A 4 24.86 -27.45 -21.95
CA LEU A 4 24.94 -26.45 -20.88
C LEU A 4 23.93 -25.31 -21.09
N LYS A 5 23.79 -24.80 -22.32
CA LYS A 5 22.82 -23.73 -22.65
C LYS A 5 21.37 -24.17 -22.45
N LYS A 6 21.02 -25.40 -22.84
CA LYS A 6 19.65 -25.94 -22.73
C LYS A 6 19.21 -26.18 -21.28
N LYS A 7 20.17 -26.49 -20.38
CA LYS A 7 19.91 -26.64 -18.93
C LYS A 7 19.52 -25.33 -18.23
N TRP A 8 20.00 -24.19 -18.73
CA TRP A 8 19.64 -22.88 -18.17
C TRP A 8 18.39 -22.28 -18.81
N LEU A 9 17.97 -22.72 -20.00
CA LEU A 9 16.75 -22.23 -20.63
C LEU A 9 15.50 -22.50 -19.78
N VAL A 10 15.36 -23.70 -19.21
CA VAL A 10 14.21 -24.05 -18.37
C VAL A 10 14.10 -23.18 -17.10
N PRO A 11 15.15 -23.04 -16.25
CA PRO A 11 15.05 -22.18 -15.08
C PRO A 11 14.89 -20.69 -15.45
N ILE A 12 15.46 -20.24 -16.56
CA ILE A 12 15.23 -18.87 -17.06
C ILE A 12 13.77 -18.69 -17.48
N SER A 13 13.19 -19.63 -18.22
CA SER A 13 11.78 -19.56 -18.60
C SER A 13 10.85 -19.58 -17.38
N LEU A 14 11.13 -20.42 -16.38
CA LEU A 14 10.37 -20.45 -15.13
C LEU A 14 10.51 -19.13 -14.35
N LEU A 15 11.71 -18.56 -14.29
CA LEU A 15 11.94 -17.26 -13.66
C LEU A 15 11.16 -16.14 -14.37
N LEU A 16 11.14 -16.13 -15.71
CA LEU A 16 10.36 -15.15 -16.47
C LEU A 16 8.85 -15.29 -16.22
N VAL A 17 8.34 -16.52 -16.17
CA VAL A 17 6.93 -16.78 -15.81
C VAL A 17 6.64 -16.29 -14.39
N PHE A 18 7.54 -16.53 -13.44
CA PHE A 18 7.40 -16.06 -12.06
C PHE A 18 7.39 -14.53 -11.98
N ILE A 19 8.30 -13.85 -12.69
CA ILE A 19 8.35 -12.39 -12.75
C ILE A 19 7.07 -11.84 -13.39
N ALA A 20 6.61 -12.43 -14.50
CA ALA A 20 5.37 -12.01 -15.14
C ALA A 20 4.16 -12.16 -14.22
N LEU A 21 4.07 -13.26 -13.47
CA LEU A 21 3.04 -13.48 -12.47
C LEU A 21 3.13 -12.47 -11.33
N LEU A 22 4.34 -12.18 -10.84
CA LEU A 22 4.56 -11.17 -9.81
C LEU A 22 4.11 -9.78 -10.27
N VAL A 23 4.51 -9.36 -11.47
CA VAL A 23 4.10 -8.08 -12.06
C VAL A 23 2.58 -8.02 -12.21
N TYR A 24 1.95 -9.09 -12.67
CA TYR A 24 0.49 -9.18 -12.75
C TYR A 24 -0.16 -9.00 -11.37
N CYS A 25 0.33 -9.69 -10.34
CA CYS A 25 -0.18 -9.56 -8.98
C CYS A 25 0.02 -8.16 -8.42
N LEU A 26 1.19 -7.54 -8.63
CA LEU A 26 1.47 -6.18 -8.19
C LEU A 26 0.51 -5.18 -8.84
N ASN A 27 0.33 -5.24 -10.16
CA ASN A 27 -0.62 -4.36 -10.85
C ASN A 27 -2.05 -4.57 -10.35
N ALA A 28 -2.47 -5.82 -10.16
CA ALA A 28 -3.78 -6.12 -9.60
C ALA A 28 -3.97 -5.55 -8.18
N MET A 29 -2.92 -5.47 -7.36
CA MET A 29 -2.98 -4.86 -6.03
C MET A 29 -3.04 -3.33 -6.08
N LEU A 30 -2.29 -2.71 -7.00
CA LEU A 30 -2.27 -1.26 -7.14
C LEU A 30 -3.58 -0.71 -7.72
N ASP A 31 -4.17 -1.44 -8.66
CA ASP A 31 -5.42 -1.07 -9.33
C ASP A 31 -6.67 -1.57 -8.58
N TYR A 32 -6.48 -2.19 -7.41
CA TYR A 32 -7.59 -2.75 -6.65
C TYR A 32 -8.54 -1.64 -6.16
N PRO A 33 -9.87 -1.85 -6.25
CA PRO A 33 -10.83 -0.86 -5.79
C PRO A 33 -10.74 -0.64 -4.28
N ALA A 34 -11.05 0.57 -3.85
CA ALA A 34 -11.19 0.88 -2.43
C ALA A 34 -12.29 0.00 -1.82
N SER A 35 -11.97 -0.63 -0.69
CA SER A 35 -12.95 -1.35 0.12
C SER A 35 -13.78 -0.40 0.98
N THR A 36 -13.20 0.74 1.34
CA THR A 36 -13.88 1.79 2.09
C THR A 36 -13.27 3.12 1.66
N THR A 37 -14.13 4.10 1.41
CA THR A 37 -13.73 5.47 1.04
C THR A 37 -14.42 6.43 1.99
N THR A 38 -13.67 7.37 2.52
CA THR A 38 -14.17 8.41 3.42
C THR A 38 -13.52 9.75 3.07
N ALA A 39 -14.23 10.83 3.32
CA ALA A 39 -13.69 12.17 3.18
C ALA A 39 -13.09 12.63 4.52
N SER A 40 -12.06 13.47 4.45
CA SER A 40 -11.59 14.20 5.62
C SER A 40 -12.65 15.21 6.10
N PRO A 41 -12.59 15.67 7.36
CA PRO A 41 -13.52 16.69 7.89
C PRO A 41 -13.69 17.94 7.02
N SER A 42 -12.64 18.43 6.37
CA SER A 42 -12.74 19.57 5.44
C SER A 42 -13.31 19.21 4.06
N GLY A 43 -13.41 17.92 3.74
CA GLY A 43 -13.74 17.42 2.41
C GLY A 43 -12.59 17.53 1.40
N ARG A 44 -11.43 18.07 1.79
CA ARG A 44 -10.29 18.25 0.88
C ARG A 44 -9.63 16.93 0.52
N TYR A 45 -9.50 16.02 1.47
CA TYR A 45 -8.80 14.76 1.25
C TYR A 45 -9.78 13.60 1.19
N THR A 46 -9.54 12.70 0.25
CA THR A 46 -10.19 11.39 0.20
C THR A 46 -9.24 10.36 0.78
N ILE A 47 -9.69 9.61 1.76
CA ILE A 47 -8.94 8.52 2.40
C ILE A 47 -9.62 7.22 2.03
N GLU A 48 -8.86 6.34 1.37
CA GLU A 48 -9.36 5.06 0.89
C GLU A 48 -8.57 3.92 1.49
N ASN A 49 -9.27 2.90 1.97
CA ASN A 49 -8.68 1.65 2.40
C ASN A 49 -8.79 0.60 1.29
N VAL A 50 -7.66 0.06 0.86
CA VAL A 50 -7.59 -0.94 -0.22
C VAL A 50 -7.17 -2.28 0.36
N ARG A 51 -8.12 -3.21 0.50
CA ARG A 51 -7.84 -4.57 1.00
C ARG A 51 -7.33 -5.46 -0.15
N VAL A 52 -6.09 -5.91 -0.07
CA VAL A 52 -5.43 -6.73 -1.10
C VAL A 52 -5.66 -8.23 -0.93
N GLY A 53 -6.43 -8.64 0.08
CA GLY A 53 -6.59 -10.04 0.50
C GLY A 53 -7.20 -11.04 -0.49
N ARG A 54 -7.68 -10.60 -1.66
CA ARG A 54 -8.11 -11.51 -2.73
C ARG A 54 -6.97 -11.93 -3.67
N ILE A 55 -5.78 -11.34 -3.52
CA ILE A 55 -4.62 -11.61 -4.37
C ILE A 55 -3.62 -12.44 -3.55
N PHE A 56 -3.54 -13.73 -3.88
CA PHE A 56 -2.43 -14.65 -3.56
C PHE A 56 -1.91 -14.62 -2.09
N MET A 57 -2.41 -15.47 -1.18
CA MET A 57 -1.92 -15.61 0.22
C MET A 57 -1.78 -14.32 1.08
N LEU A 58 -2.07 -13.12 0.57
CA LEU A 58 -2.03 -11.84 1.29
C LEU A 58 -3.35 -11.53 2.00
N GLY A 59 -4.10 -12.57 2.36
CA GLY A 59 -5.35 -12.45 3.09
C GLY A 59 -5.13 -11.65 4.36
N GLY A 60 -5.96 -10.63 4.58
CA GLY A 60 -5.90 -9.80 5.79
C GLY A 60 -5.03 -8.54 5.69
N MET A 61 -4.36 -8.27 4.56
CA MET A 61 -3.56 -7.05 4.39
C MET A 61 -4.31 -5.96 3.62
N ALA A 62 -4.00 -4.70 3.92
CA ALA A 62 -4.48 -3.52 3.20
C ALA A 62 -3.43 -2.40 3.19
N TYR A 63 -3.66 -1.38 2.36
CA TYR A 63 -2.94 -0.11 2.42
C TYR A 63 -3.94 1.05 2.30
N LEU A 64 -3.56 2.23 2.78
CA LEU A 64 -4.34 3.44 2.59
C LEU A 64 -3.88 4.19 1.35
N ARG A 65 -4.84 4.83 0.69
CA ARG A 65 -4.61 5.89 -0.29
C ARG A 65 -5.11 7.20 0.29
N VAL A 66 -4.26 8.22 0.28
CA VAL A 66 -4.67 9.60 0.55
C VAL A 66 -4.60 10.37 -0.77
N ILE A 67 -5.70 11.01 -1.13
CA ILE A 67 -5.85 11.78 -2.37
C ILE A 67 -6.24 13.20 -1.99
N ASP A 68 -5.41 14.18 -2.37
CA ASP A 68 -5.75 15.60 -2.20
C ASP A 68 -6.62 16.05 -3.38
N SER A 69 -7.82 16.55 -3.11
CA SER A 69 -8.73 17.06 -4.16
C SER A 69 -8.15 18.23 -4.96
N LYS A 70 -7.12 18.92 -4.45
CA LYS A 70 -6.40 19.96 -5.19
C LYS A 70 -5.39 19.39 -6.20
N GLU A 71 -4.91 18.17 -5.98
CA GLU A 71 -3.92 17.48 -6.82
C GLU A 71 -4.32 15.99 -6.96
N PRO A 72 -5.49 15.69 -7.55
CA PRO A 72 -6.07 14.35 -7.54
C PRO A 72 -5.24 13.30 -8.28
N GLU A 73 -4.32 13.73 -9.15
CA GLU A 73 -3.34 12.88 -9.82
C GLU A 73 -2.25 12.33 -8.89
N LYS A 74 -2.08 12.93 -7.71
CA LYS A 74 -1.09 12.49 -6.70
C LYS A 74 -1.77 11.64 -5.63
N VAL A 75 -1.61 10.33 -5.77
CA VAL A 75 -2.10 9.34 -4.81
C VAL A 75 -0.97 8.91 -3.89
N TYR A 76 -1.09 9.22 -2.60
CA TYR A 76 -0.12 8.83 -1.58
C TYR A 76 -0.53 7.50 -0.97
N ARG A 77 0.38 6.53 -0.92
CA ARG A 77 0.12 5.16 -0.46
C ARG A 77 1.00 4.81 0.74
N THR A 78 0.36 4.32 1.79
CA THR A 78 1.07 3.76 2.94
C THR A 78 1.76 2.44 2.56
N PRO A 79 2.72 1.96 3.38
CA PRO A 79 2.99 0.54 3.42
C PRO A 79 1.75 -0.27 3.79
N LEU A 80 1.83 -1.58 3.56
CA LEU A 80 0.80 -2.54 3.93
C LEU A 80 0.67 -2.63 5.46
N TYR A 81 -0.53 -2.92 5.91
CA TYR A 81 -0.88 -3.14 7.31
C TYR A 81 -1.98 -4.20 7.43
N ASP A 82 -2.10 -4.83 8.59
CA ASP A 82 -3.16 -5.81 8.87
C ASP A 82 -4.53 -5.11 9.04
N THR A 83 -5.56 -5.68 8.43
CA THR A 83 -6.93 -5.15 8.42
C THR A 83 -7.67 -5.26 9.75
N GLN A 84 -7.19 -6.07 10.70
CA GLN A 84 -7.84 -6.31 12.00
C GLN A 84 -7.84 -5.07 12.90
N SER A 85 -6.84 -4.20 12.76
CA SER A 85 -6.62 -3.03 13.62
C SER A 85 -7.15 -1.72 13.03
N LEU A 86 -7.85 -1.77 11.89
CA LEU A 86 -8.21 -0.58 11.14
C LEU A 86 -9.53 0.06 11.62
N ASP A 87 -9.43 1.30 12.08
CA ASP A 87 -10.58 2.16 12.37
C ASP A 87 -10.53 3.40 11.48
N MET A 88 -11.46 3.46 10.51
CA MET A 88 -11.55 4.49 9.47
C MET A 88 -12.12 5.84 9.94
N ARG A 89 -12.31 6.04 11.26
CA ARG A 89 -12.68 7.37 11.79
C ARG A 89 -11.61 8.38 11.40
N THR A 90 -12.03 9.40 10.65
CA THR A 90 -11.12 10.40 10.11
C THR A 90 -10.88 11.53 11.11
N PHE A 91 -9.70 12.13 11.01
CA PHE A 91 -9.39 13.39 11.65
C PHE A 91 -8.60 14.28 10.69
N GLU A 92 -8.59 15.56 10.97
CA GLU A 92 -7.85 16.55 10.20
C GLU A 92 -7.61 17.79 11.05
N ASP A 93 -6.37 18.29 11.05
CA ASP A 93 -5.99 19.58 11.60
C ASP A 93 -5.15 20.37 10.59
N ASP A 94 -4.44 21.41 10.99
CA ASP A 94 -3.62 22.21 10.07
C ASP A 94 -2.38 21.47 9.54
N ALA A 95 -1.83 20.52 10.31
CA ALA A 95 -0.59 19.82 10.02
C ALA A 95 -0.82 18.48 9.31
N GLU A 96 -1.85 17.73 9.70
CA GLU A 96 -2.07 16.35 9.27
C GLU A 96 -3.54 16.01 9.00
N VAL A 97 -3.72 14.91 8.29
CA VAL A 97 -5.01 14.30 7.98
C VAL A 97 -4.85 12.79 8.01
N GLY A 98 -5.83 12.06 8.50
CA GLY A 98 -5.66 10.63 8.61
C GLY A 98 -6.85 9.92 9.22
N ILE A 99 -6.57 8.71 9.68
CA ILE A 99 -7.49 7.87 10.45
C ILE A 99 -6.78 7.39 11.71
N THR A 100 -7.50 6.71 12.59
CA THR A 100 -6.90 6.11 13.78
C THR A 100 -5.63 5.33 13.43
N TRP A 101 -4.52 5.65 14.12
CA TRP A 101 -3.18 5.06 13.98
C TRP A 101 -2.37 5.39 12.72
N ILE A 102 -2.96 6.08 11.73
CA ILE A 102 -2.24 6.45 10.51
C ILE A 102 -2.53 7.90 10.16
N SER A 103 -1.50 8.74 10.23
CA SER A 103 -1.57 10.14 9.83
C SER A 103 -0.75 10.42 8.59
N PHE A 104 -1.20 11.40 7.80
CA PHE A 104 -0.52 11.93 6.63
C PHE A 104 -0.16 13.39 6.88
N GLU A 105 1.13 13.65 7.01
CA GLU A 105 1.68 14.98 7.21
C GLU A 105 1.57 15.80 5.92
N LYS A 106 0.80 16.89 5.96
CA LYS A 106 0.43 17.65 4.76
C LYS A 106 1.62 18.37 4.13
N LYS A 107 2.59 18.78 4.95
CA LYS A 107 3.76 19.54 4.52
C LYS A 107 4.81 18.62 3.91
N ASP A 108 5.24 17.62 4.67
CA ASP A 108 6.34 16.74 4.29
C ASP A 108 5.88 15.57 3.39
N LYS A 109 4.56 15.43 3.20
CA LYS A 109 3.94 14.39 2.37
C LYS A 109 4.44 13.01 2.80
N ALA A 110 4.43 12.77 4.11
CA ALA A 110 4.90 11.55 4.74
C ALA A 110 3.78 10.94 5.58
N PHE A 111 3.84 9.63 5.79
CA PHE A 111 2.95 8.94 6.71
C PHE A 111 3.60 8.70 8.07
N VAL A 112 2.84 8.87 9.14
CA VAL A 112 3.21 8.39 10.47
C VAL A 112 2.28 7.23 10.83
N ILE A 113 2.87 6.09 11.17
CA ILE A 113 2.15 4.85 11.45
C ILE A 113 2.41 4.48 12.91
N SER A 114 1.37 4.55 13.72
CA SER A 114 1.40 4.19 15.15
C SER A 114 0.58 2.93 15.42
N MET A 115 0.43 2.07 14.41
CA MET A 115 -0.47 0.93 14.48
C MET A 115 0.11 -0.17 15.40
N PRO A 116 -0.64 -0.65 16.40
CA PRO A 116 -0.17 -1.72 17.27
C PRO A 116 0.17 -2.98 16.47
N GLN A 117 1.29 -3.62 16.81
CA GLN A 117 1.75 -4.86 16.19
C GLN A 117 1.90 -4.76 14.66
N TRP A 118 2.22 -3.59 14.14
CA TRP A 118 2.52 -3.45 12.73
C TRP A 118 3.73 -4.30 12.34
N GLU A 119 3.60 -5.07 11.26
CA GLU A 119 4.65 -5.94 10.74
C GLU A 119 5.09 -5.48 9.35
N GLU A 120 6.40 -5.38 9.15
CA GLU A 120 6.99 -5.03 7.86
C GLU A 120 6.70 -6.13 6.82
N SER A 121 6.26 -5.71 5.64
CA SER A 121 6.07 -6.58 4.50
C SER A 121 7.05 -6.21 3.39
N TRP A 122 7.78 -7.18 2.85
CA TRP A 122 8.69 -6.94 1.71
C TRP A 122 7.98 -6.35 0.49
N LEU A 123 6.66 -6.53 0.38
CA LEU A 123 5.84 -5.94 -0.67
C LEU A 123 5.72 -4.41 -0.56
N ASN A 124 6.06 -3.83 0.59
CA ASN A 124 6.05 -2.39 0.81
C ASN A 124 6.97 -1.64 -0.18
N ILE A 125 8.01 -2.30 -0.69
CA ILE A 125 8.89 -1.78 -1.76
C ILE A 125 8.10 -1.41 -3.03
N PHE A 126 6.97 -2.08 -3.29
CA PHE A 126 6.15 -1.87 -4.47
C PHE A 126 4.84 -1.13 -4.18
N ILE A 127 4.25 -1.40 -3.00
CA ILE A 127 2.94 -0.83 -2.62
C ILE A 127 3.09 0.60 -2.11
N SER A 128 4.00 0.82 -1.17
CA SER A 128 4.26 2.17 -0.65
C SER A 128 4.96 3.01 -1.71
N ASN A 129 4.52 4.25 -1.87
CA ASN A 129 5.17 5.24 -2.74
C ASN A 129 5.47 6.55 -2.01
N THR A 130 5.27 6.57 -0.69
CA THR A 130 5.31 7.77 0.13
C THR A 130 6.23 7.50 1.32
N PRO A 131 7.15 8.42 1.69
CA PRO A 131 7.96 8.28 2.89
C PRO A 131 7.08 7.99 4.12
N TYR A 132 7.58 7.18 5.04
CA TYR A 132 6.84 6.88 6.26
C TYR A 132 7.76 6.64 7.45
N GLU A 133 7.23 6.94 8.64
CA GLU A 133 7.81 6.65 9.94
C GLU A 133 6.89 5.71 10.72
N ILE A 134 7.48 4.77 11.44
CA ILE A 134 6.76 3.85 12.32
C ILE A 134 7.06 4.26 13.75
N LEU A 135 6.03 4.62 14.50
CA LEU A 135 6.14 4.88 15.93
C LEU A 135 5.79 3.60 16.67
N GLU A 136 6.78 3.03 17.36
CA GLU A 136 6.55 1.91 18.28
C GLU A 136 5.67 2.39 19.44
N ASN A 137 4.58 1.68 19.69
CA ASN A 137 3.60 1.96 20.75
C ASN A 137 3.39 0.74 21.64
#